data_AF-A0AAV0B4R3-F1
#
_entry.id   AF-A0AAV0B4R3-F1
#
_cell.length_a   1.000
_cell.length_b   1.000
_cell.length_c   1.000
_cell.angle_alpha   90.00
_cell.angle_beta   90.00
_cell.angle_gamma   90.00
#
_symmetry.space_group_name_H-M   'P 1'
#
loop_
_entity.id
_entity.type
_entity.pdbx_description
1 polymer ?
#
loop_
_entity_poly.entity_id
_entity_poly.type
_entity_poly.pdbx_seq_one_letter_code
_entity_poly.pdbx_strand_id
1 'polypeptide(L)'
;MKDVSSLARTFLFLGVHNILTDSIAESSTIVMNKSSTLDPRFDFLPNQTIPSYAIDYAPLVYLHSEEKFWPSNYKTHLDNVQPEIDFKIVPSFAASGMNTQTFLRSSNLLNLTDHDQMYLTSKDSIFKVPMAKWIYGEGKPDENGKSAAPALIIAMDKTQQVGSGWVDVFYMLSAFF
;
A
#
# COMPACT_ATOMS: atom_id res chain seq x y z
N MET A 1 -20.61 -3.96 -29.06
CA MET A 1 -19.61 -4.53 -28.14
C MET A 1 -18.90 -3.35 -27.52
N LYS A 2 -19.33 -2.91 -26.32
CA LYS A 2 -18.79 -1.72 -25.67
C LYS A 2 -17.46 -2.11 -25.02
N ASP A 3 -16.43 -1.36 -25.37
CA ASP A 3 -15.08 -1.48 -24.84
C ASP A 3 -15.11 -1.23 -23.32
N VAL A 4 -14.77 -2.26 -22.54
CA VAL A 4 -14.81 -2.23 -21.06
C VAL A 4 -13.42 -1.90 -20.49
N SER A 5 -12.45 -1.53 -21.34
CA SER A 5 -11.06 -1.27 -20.96
C SER A 5 -10.83 0.01 -20.15
N SER A 6 -11.85 0.86 -19.93
CA SER A 6 -11.71 2.17 -19.29
C SER A 6 -12.32 2.33 -17.88
N LEU A 7 -12.89 1.28 -17.26
CA LEU A 7 -13.80 1.46 -16.10
C LEU A 7 -13.53 0.57 -14.87
N ALA A 8 -12.29 0.45 -14.43
CA ALA A 8 -12.06 -0.11 -13.09
C ALA A 8 -10.89 0.58 -12.39
N ARG A 9 -11.17 1.48 -11.42
CA ARG A 9 -10.19 1.92 -10.41
C ARG A 9 -10.91 2.39 -9.12
N THR A 10 -11.11 1.47 -8.18
CA THR A 10 -11.43 1.78 -6.78
C THR A 10 -10.29 1.26 -5.90
N PHE A 11 -9.82 2.10 -4.98
CA PHE A 11 -8.77 1.74 -4.02
C PHE A 11 -9.26 2.11 -2.61
N LEU A 12 -9.49 1.10 -1.78
CA LEU A 12 -9.81 1.27 -0.36
C LEU A 12 -8.66 0.71 0.47
N PHE A 13 -8.12 1.52 1.36
CA PHE A 13 -7.26 1.01 2.44
C PHE A 13 -8.10 0.88 3.68
N LEU A 14 -8.12 -0.33 4.23
CA LEU A 14 -8.67 -0.61 5.53
C LEU A 14 -7.49 -1.00 6.44
N GLY A 15 -7.04 -0.02 7.23
CA GLY A 15 -6.30 -0.22 8.48
C GLY A 15 -4.92 -0.89 8.38
N VAL A 16 -3.91 -0.21 8.88
CA VAL A 16 -2.67 -0.86 9.30
C VAL A 16 -2.91 -1.40 10.71
N HIS A 17 -3.00 -2.73 10.85
CA HIS A 17 -3.10 -3.34 12.17
C HIS A 17 -1.71 -3.38 12.81
N ASN A 18 -1.55 -2.69 13.93
CA ASN A 18 -0.34 -2.78 14.72
C ASN A 18 -0.47 -3.98 15.65
N ILE A 19 0.22 -5.06 15.27
CA ILE A 19 0.15 -6.38 15.95
C ILE A 19 0.71 -6.28 17.39
N LEU A 20 1.42 -5.19 17.73
CA LEU A 20 1.93 -4.95 19.09
C LEU A 20 0.86 -4.44 20.06
N THR A 21 -0.24 -3.86 19.57
CA THR A 21 -1.20 -3.13 20.43
C THR A 21 -2.65 -3.58 20.28
N ASP A 22 -2.95 -4.62 19.49
CA ASP A 22 -4.30 -5.05 19.10
C ASP A 22 -5.18 -3.87 18.64
N SER A 23 -4.54 -2.81 18.13
CA SER A 23 -5.19 -1.56 17.74
C SER A 23 -4.82 -1.20 16.31
N ILE A 24 -5.78 -0.60 15.62
CA ILE A 24 -5.54 0.01 14.31
C ILE A 24 -4.77 1.29 14.61
N ALA A 25 -3.43 1.22 14.64
CA ALA A 25 -2.61 2.36 15.03
C ALA A 25 -2.70 3.48 13.98
N GLU A 26 -2.87 3.14 12.71
CA GLU A 26 -3.05 4.11 11.62
C GLU A 26 -3.96 3.53 10.52
N SER A 27 -4.98 4.28 10.10
CA SER A 27 -5.71 4.00 8.86
C SER A 27 -5.28 5.04 7.83
N SER A 28 -4.55 4.62 6.80
CA SER A 28 -4.14 5.49 5.69
C SER A 28 -4.97 5.15 4.46
N THR A 29 -6.08 5.85 4.24
CA THR A 29 -6.85 5.74 2.98
C THR A 29 -6.08 6.32 1.81
N ILE A 30 -5.41 5.50 0.99
CA ILE A 30 -5.02 5.95 -0.35
C ILE A 30 -6.22 5.76 -1.26
N VAL A 31 -6.99 6.83 -1.43
CA VAL A 31 -8.06 6.91 -2.44
C VAL A 31 -7.40 7.16 -3.79
N MET A 32 -7.13 6.11 -4.56
CA MET A 32 -6.92 6.28 -5.99
C MET A 32 -8.29 6.39 -6.65
N ASN A 33 -8.58 7.56 -7.20
CA ASN A 33 -9.82 7.98 -7.86
C ASN A 33 -11.08 7.92 -6.98
N LYS A 34 -11.43 9.09 -6.41
CA LYS A 34 -12.70 9.40 -5.74
C LYS A 34 -13.87 9.52 -6.74
N SER A 35 -13.92 8.69 -7.76
CA SER A 35 -15.13 8.51 -8.55
C SER A 35 -15.70 7.19 -8.09
N SER A 36 -16.71 7.24 -7.21
CA SER A 36 -17.56 6.08 -6.99
C SER A 36 -17.93 5.55 -8.36
N THR A 37 -17.52 4.33 -8.68
CA THR A 37 -18.03 3.75 -9.91
C THR A 37 -19.53 3.65 -9.69
N LEU A 38 -20.37 4.21 -10.57
CA LEU A 38 -21.84 4.03 -10.48
C LEU A 38 -22.25 2.55 -10.45
N ASP A 39 -21.28 1.65 -10.64
CA ASP A 39 -21.36 0.23 -10.45
C ASP A 39 -21.08 -0.17 -8.99
N PRO A 40 -22.10 -0.65 -8.25
CA PRO A 40 -21.92 -1.13 -6.88
C PRO A 40 -20.98 -2.35 -6.77
N ARG A 41 -20.55 -2.96 -7.89
CA ARG A 41 -19.57 -4.07 -7.93
C ARG A 41 -18.17 -3.71 -7.48
N PHE A 42 -17.78 -2.45 -7.58
CA PHE A 42 -16.38 -2.05 -7.39
C PHE A 42 -16.19 -1.08 -6.22
N ASP A 43 -17.27 -0.60 -5.59
CA ASP A 43 -17.20 0.28 -4.44
C ASP A 43 -17.48 -0.48 -3.14
N PHE A 44 -16.52 -0.45 -2.21
CA PHE A 44 -16.77 -0.91 -0.85
C PHE A 44 -17.86 -0.06 -0.21
N LEU A 45 -18.86 -0.73 0.34
CA LEU A 45 -19.92 -0.06 1.06
C LEU A 45 -19.35 0.60 2.33
N PRO A 46 -19.85 1.80 2.73
CA PRO A 46 -19.27 2.61 3.81
C PRO A 46 -19.25 1.96 5.22
N ASN A 47 -19.72 0.71 5.36
CA ASN A 47 -19.74 -0.05 6.62
C ASN A 47 -19.09 -1.44 6.49
N GLN A 48 -18.28 -1.68 5.45
CA GLN A 48 -17.56 -2.95 5.33
C GLN A 48 -16.34 -2.96 6.25
N THR A 49 -16.39 -3.89 7.21
CA THR A 49 -15.27 -4.23 8.08
C THR A 49 -14.52 -5.42 7.49
N ILE A 50 -13.20 -5.48 7.73
CA ILE A 50 -12.43 -6.67 7.38
C ILE A 50 -13.02 -7.86 8.15
N PRO A 51 -13.38 -8.97 7.48
CA PRO A 51 -13.92 -10.14 8.18
C PRO A 51 -12.95 -10.66 9.24
N SER A 52 -13.44 -11.09 10.41
CA SER A 52 -12.58 -11.54 11.51
C SER A 52 -11.66 -12.68 11.11
N TYR A 53 -12.15 -13.61 10.26
CA TYR A 53 -11.35 -14.73 9.76
C TYR A 53 -10.08 -14.28 9.01
N ALA A 54 -10.08 -13.08 8.42
CA ALA A 54 -8.92 -12.55 7.73
C ALA A 54 -7.79 -12.18 8.71
N ILE A 55 -8.15 -11.83 9.94
CA ILE A 55 -7.19 -11.52 11.00
C ILE A 55 -6.82 -12.81 11.73
N ASP A 56 -7.82 -13.59 12.12
CA ASP A 56 -7.66 -14.80 12.93
C ASP A 56 -6.86 -15.89 12.21
N TYR A 57 -7.01 -15.98 10.88
CA TYR A 57 -6.33 -16.95 10.03
C TYR A 57 -5.36 -16.29 9.04
N ALA A 58 -4.84 -15.11 9.38
CA ALA A 58 -3.75 -14.51 8.61
C ALA A 58 -2.56 -15.50 8.51
N PRO A 59 -1.96 -15.66 7.32
CA PRO A 59 -0.89 -16.63 7.13
C PRO A 59 0.35 -16.26 7.95
N LEU A 60 0.98 -17.28 8.52
CA LEU A 60 2.32 -17.14 9.11
C LEU A 60 3.36 -17.10 8.01
N VAL A 61 4.32 -16.17 8.14
CA VAL A 61 5.44 -16.07 7.21
C VAL A 61 6.74 -16.38 7.92
N TYR A 62 7.45 -17.35 7.36
CA TYR A 62 8.77 -17.75 7.82
C TYR A 62 9.84 -17.22 6.87
N LEU A 63 10.74 -16.41 7.41
CA LEU A 63 11.88 -15.89 6.67
C LEU A 63 13.11 -16.75 6.94
N HIS A 64 14.04 -16.77 5.99
CA HIS A 64 15.29 -17.50 6.16
C HIS A 64 16.08 -16.94 7.34
N SER A 65 16.81 -17.79 8.06
CA SER A 65 17.58 -17.38 9.25
C SER A 65 18.66 -16.31 8.95
N GLU A 66 19.11 -16.25 7.70
CA GLU A 66 20.08 -15.29 7.17
C GLU A 66 19.43 -14.09 6.46
N GLU A 67 18.12 -13.90 6.61
CA GLU A 67 17.42 -12.75 6.04
C GLU A 67 18.01 -11.43 6.56
N LYS A 68 18.23 -10.50 5.62
CA LYS A 68 18.76 -9.16 5.91
C LYS A 68 17.71 -8.08 5.63
N PHE A 69 16.80 -8.33 4.70
CA PHE A 69 15.75 -7.39 4.28
C PHE A 69 14.44 -7.78 4.97
N TRP A 70 14.34 -7.38 6.24
CA TRP A 70 13.17 -7.68 7.05
C TRP A 70 11.96 -6.89 6.57
N PRO A 71 10.73 -7.35 6.90
CA PRO A 71 9.54 -6.55 6.72
C PRO A 71 9.73 -5.15 7.33
N SER A 72 9.14 -4.16 6.69
CA SER A 72 9.39 -2.74 6.93
C SER A 72 8.08 -1.97 7.09
N ASN A 73 8.14 -0.81 7.74
CA ASN A 73 7.02 0.12 7.68
C ASN A 73 6.96 0.81 6.31
N TYR A 74 5.84 0.64 5.59
CA TYR A 74 5.61 1.27 4.28
C TYR A 74 5.79 2.80 4.30
N LYS A 75 5.51 3.46 5.44
CA LYS A 75 5.73 4.90 5.60
C LYS A 75 7.21 5.25 5.48
N THR A 76 8.09 4.47 6.11
CA THR A 76 9.54 4.62 6.01
C THR A 76 9.99 4.53 4.54
N HIS A 77 9.41 3.62 3.77
CA HIS A 77 9.70 3.53 2.32
C HIS A 77 9.21 4.75 1.55
N LEU A 78 7.96 5.18 1.75
CA LEU A 78 7.41 6.37 1.10
C LEU A 78 8.19 7.64 1.44
N ASP A 79 8.76 7.75 2.64
CA ASP A 79 9.59 8.87 3.05
C ASP A 79 10.94 8.92 2.30
N ASN A 80 11.40 7.81 1.71
CA ASN A 80 12.70 7.68 1.03
C ASN A 80 12.61 7.53 -0.50
N VAL A 81 11.41 7.52 -1.07
CA VAL A 81 11.19 7.50 -2.53
C VAL A 81 10.55 8.80 -3.02
N GLN A 82 10.64 9.07 -4.32
CA GLN A 82 10.07 10.24 -4.98
C GLN A 82 9.48 9.86 -6.34
N PRO A 83 8.44 10.56 -6.82
CA PRO A 83 7.87 10.33 -8.14
C PRO A 83 8.75 10.90 -9.25
N GLU A 84 8.95 10.12 -10.30
CA GLU A 84 9.67 10.48 -11.51
C GLU A 84 8.90 10.12 -12.78
N ILE A 85 9.15 10.89 -13.84
CA ILE A 85 8.72 10.64 -15.22
C ILE A 85 9.97 10.84 -16.08
N ASP A 86 10.25 9.93 -17.00
CA ASP A 86 11.45 9.97 -17.85
C ASP A 86 12.76 10.23 -17.09
N PHE A 87 12.93 9.55 -15.94
CA PHE A 87 14.12 9.64 -15.07
C PHE A 87 14.35 11.04 -14.49
N LYS A 88 13.29 11.85 -14.39
CA LYS A 88 13.31 13.19 -13.81
C LYS A 88 12.22 13.32 -12.77
N ILE A 89 12.56 14.00 -11.67
CA ILE A 89 11.62 14.34 -10.61
C ILE A 89 10.45 15.11 -11.18
N VAL A 90 9.23 14.68 -10.83
CA VAL A 90 8.01 15.38 -11.21
C VAL A 90 8.08 16.83 -10.71
N PRO A 91 8.01 17.86 -11.60
CA PRO A 91 8.25 19.24 -11.20
C PRO A 91 7.28 19.76 -10.13
N SER A 92 6.00 19.37 -10.20
CA SER A 92 5.01 19.76 -9.20
C SER A 92 5.29 19.14 -7.83
N PHE A 93 5.86 17.95 -7.76
CA PHE A 93 6.32 17.35 -6.51
C PHE A 93 7.47 18.16 -5.92
N ALA A 94 8.51 18.40 -6.72
CA ALA A 94 9.69 19.15 -6.29
C ALA A 94 9.35 20.56 -5.78
N ALA A 95 8.41 21.25 -6.46
CA ALA A 95 7.95 22.57 -6.06
C ALA A 95 7.03 22.58 -4.82
N SER A 96 6.35 21.48 -4.52
CA SER A 96 5.34 21.42 -3.45
C SER A 96 5.91 21.37 -2.04
N GLY A 97 7.14 20.86 -1.88
CA GLY A 97 7.71 20.55 -0.55
C GLY A 97 6.96 19.47 0.23
N MET A 98 5.99 18.79 -0.39
CA MET A 98 5.22 17.72 0.25
C MET A 98 6.05 16.44 0.37
N ASN A 99 5.71 15.60 1.35
CA ASN A 99 6.18 14.22 1.34
C ASN A 99 5.45 13.40 0.26
N THR A 100 6.06 12.28 -0.12
CA THR A 100 5.58 11.44 -1.22
C THR A 100 4.17 10.90 -0.96
N GLN A 101 3.87 10.49 0.27
CA GLN A 101 2.52 10.01 0.63
C GLN A 101 1.43 11.07 0.36
N THR A 102 1.71 12.33 0.70
CA THR A 102 0.77 13.44 0.49
C THR A 102 0.66 13.78 -0.99
N PHE A 103 1.78 13.72 -1.72
CA PHE A 103 1.79 13.97 -3.15
C PHE A 103 1.00 12.93 -3.94
N LEU A 104 1.09 11.64 -3.58
CA LEU A 104 0.39 10.54 -4.27
C LEU A 104 -1.14 10.53 -4.11
N ARG A 105 -1.72 11.56 -3.48
CA ARG A 105 -3.19 11.71 -3.41
C ARG A 105 -3.75 12.05 -4.79
N SER A 106 -4.94 11.52 -5.09
CA SER A 106 -5.59 11.64 -6.41
C SER A 106 -5.71 13.07 -6.94
N SER A 107 -5.87 14.08 -6.07
CA SER A 107 -5.94 15.48 -6.50
C SER A 107 -4.65 15.97 -7.18
N ASN A 108 -3.48 15.49 -6.78
CA ASN A 108 -2.21 15.88 -7.40
C ASN A 108 -1.93 15.04 -8.64
N LEU A 109 -2.24 13.74 -8.58
CA LEU A 109 -2.01 12.80 -9.68
C LEU A 109 -2.86 13.11 -10.92
N LEU A 110 -4.15 13.42 -10.73
CA LEU A 110 -5.06 13.72 -11.83
C LEU A 110 -4.74 15.05 -12.54
N ASN A 111 -3.96 15.92 -11.89
CA ASN A 111 -3.51 17.18 -12.48
C ASN A 111 -2.24 17.01 -13.33
N LEU A 112 -1.64 15.82 -13.35
CA LEU A 112 -0.47 15.50 -14.17
C LEU A 112 -0.93 14.92 -15.51
N THR A 113 -0.45 15.51 -16.60
CA THR A 113 -0.77 15.06 -17.96
C THR A 113 -0.24 13.64 -18.21
N ASP A 114 0.98 13.35 -17.76
CA ASP A 114 1.68 12.07 -17.97
C ASP A 114 1.69 11.18 -16.70
N HIS A 115 0.60 11.24 -15.93
CA HIS A 115 0.46 10.50 -14.66
C HIS A 115 0.54 8.97 -14.82
N ASP A 116 0.28 8.45 -16.02
CA ASP A 116 0.36 7.03 -16.37
C ASP A 116 1.81 6.54 -16.56
N GLN A 117 2.74 7.45 -16.88
CA GLN A 117 4.17 7.16 -17.03
C GLN A 117 4.96 7.38 -15.74
N MET A 118 4.29 7.83 -14.67
CA MET A 118 4.94 8.14 -13.40
C MET A 118 5.26 6.87 -12.60
N TYR A 119 6.46 6.81 -12.05
CA TYR A 119 6.90 5.75 -11.14
C TYR A 119 7.62 6.33 -9.91
N LEU A 120 7.79 5.52 -8.87
CA LEU A 120 8.56 5.91 -7.68
C LEU A 120 9.99 5.42 -7.81
N THR A 121 10.96 6.27 -7.47
CA THR A 121 12.37 5.90 -7.35
C THR A 121 12.93 6.32 -6.01
N SER A 122 14.02 5.69 -5.56
CA SER A 122 14.73 6.09 -4.35
C SER A 122 15.34 7.50 -4.50
N LYS A 123 15.18 8.35 -3.48
CA LYS A 123 15.81 9.69 -3.42
C LYS A 123 17.33 9.60 -3.46
N ASP A 124 17.87 8.58 -2.79
CA ASP A 124 19.29 8.28 -2.71
C ASP A 124 19.59 6.92 -3.34
N SER A 125 20.78 6.77 -3.92
CA SER A 125 21.21 5.48 -4.46
C SER A 125 21.28 4.41 -3.36
N ILE A 126 20.54 3.33 -3.57
CA ILE A 126 20.47 2.17 -2.67
C ILE A 126 21.72 1.27 -2.71
N PHE A 127 22.58 1.47 -3.71
CA PHE A 127 23.79 0.67 -3.93
C PHE A 127 25.06 1.27 -3.32
N LYS A 128 24.95 2.43 -2.66
CA LYS A 128 26.07 3.02 -1.93
C LYS A 128 26.40 2.18 -0.69
N VAL A 129 27.68 2.12 -0.33
CA VAL A 129 28.14 1.49 0.92
C VAL A 129 28.49 2.60 1.91
N PRO A 130 27.94 2.59 3.15
CA PRO A 130 26.95 1.63 3.67
C PRO A 130 25.57 1.80 3.01
N MET A 131 24.85 0.70 2.81
CA MET A 131 23.49 0.74 2.25
C MET A 131 22.56 1.52 3.18
N ALA A 132 21.54 2.15 2.60
CA ALA A 132 20.62 2.97 3.35
C ALA A 132 19.85 2.13 4.39
N LYS A 133 19.84 2.60 5.65
CA LYS A 133 19.27 1.87 6.79
C LYS A 133 17.82 1.46 6.56
N TRP A 134 17.04 2.28 5.87
CA TRP A 134 15.60 2.06 5.64
C TRP A 134 15.28 0.82 4.80
N ILE A 135 16.24 0.27 4.07
CA ILE A 135 16.05 -0.92 3.22
C ILE A 135 16.07 -2.21 4.06
N TYR A 136 16.70 -2.21 5.23
CA TYR A 136 16.82 -3.40 6.08
C TYR A 136 15.55 -3.72 6.89
N GLY A 137 14.53 -2.87 6.84
CA GLY A 137 13.27 -3.05 7.55
C GLY A 137 13.39 -2.89 9.07
N GLU A 138 12.43 -3.48 9.80
CA GLU A 138 12.30 -3.34 11.27
C GLU A 138 13.04 -4.44 12.05
N GLY A 139 13.68 -5.38 11.35
CA GLY A 139 14.48 -6.45 11.95
C GLY A 139 13.69 -7.69 12.34
N LYS A 140 14.30 -8.50 13.23
CA LYS A 140 13.76 -9.81 13.65
C LYS A 140 12.47 -9.64 14.46
N PRO A 141 11.52 -10.60 14.33
CA PRO A 141 10.38 -10.67 15.23
C PRO A 141 10.79 -10.77 16.70
N ASP A 142 9.90 -10.33 17.59
CA ASP A 142 10.06 -10.43 19.03
C ASP A 142 9.94 -11.87 19.55
N GLU A 143 10.02 -12.04 20.87
CA GLU A 143 9.91 -13.36 21.54
C GLU A 143 8.57 -14.07 21.28
N ASN A 144 7.53 -13.34 20.86
CA ASN A 144 6.22 -13.86 20.52
C ASN A 144 6.06 -14.09 19.00
N GLY A 145 7.12 -13.91 18.21
CA GLY A 145 7.09 -14.02 16.75
C GLY A 145 6.41 -12.85 16.04
N LYS A 146 6.22 -11.70 16.72
CA LYS A 146 5.60 -10.50 16.14
C LYS A 146 6.67 -9.60 15.53
N SER A 147 6.44 -9.16 14.29
CA SER A 147 7.24 -8.12 13.67
C SER A 147 6.79 -6.73 14.14
N ALA A 148 7.72 -5.79 14.28
CA ALA A 148 7.39 -4.37 14.47
C ALA A 148 6.88 -3.71 13.18
N ALA A 149 7.12 -4.34 12.02
CA ALA A 149 6.59 -3.88 10.75
C ALA A 149 5.11 -4.27 10.59
N PRO A 150 4.28 -3.36 10.06
CA PRO A 150 2.90 -3.67 9.73
C PRO A 150 2.77 -4.60 8.53
N ALA A 151 1.69 -5.37 8.50
CA ALA A 151 1.21 -6.05 7.30
C ALA A 151 0.11 -5.21 6.62
N LEU A 152 0.02 -5.30 5.29
CA LEU A 152 -1.06 -4.71 4.51
C LEU A 152 -2.08 -5.80 4.15
N ILE A 153 -3.35 -5.56 4.47
CA ILE A 153 -4.45 -6.42 4.08
C ILE A 153 -5.29 -5.70 3.02
N ILE A 154 -5.51 -6.36 1.89
CA ILE A 154 -6.42 -5.92 0.85
C ILE A 154 -7.57 -6.91 0.83
N ALA A 155 -8.71 -6.52 1.38
CA ALA A 155 -9.95 -7.28 1.29
C ALA A 155 -10.76 -6.76 0.11
N MET A 156 -11.36 -7.62 -0.70
CA MET A 156 -12.23 -7.31 -1.83
C MET A 156 -13.58 -8.00 -1.65
N ASP A 157 -14.64 -7.21 -1.45
CA ASP A 157 -16.00 -7.76 -1.46
C ASP A 157 -16.40 -8.17 -2.88
N LYS A 158 -16.88 -9.41 -3.00
CA LYS A 158 -17.30 -10.01 -4.26
C LYS A 158 -18.80 -10.29 -4.31
N THR A 159 -19.56 -9.70 -3.39
CA THR A 159 -21.03 -9.81 -3.30
C THR A 159 -21.71 -9.63 -4.64
N GLN A 160 -21.20 -8.72 -5.46
CA GLN A 160 -21.83 -8.33 -6.72
C GLN A 160 -21.34 -9.14 -7.93
N GLN A 161 -20.29 -9.95 -7.78
CA GLN A 161 -19.69 -10.78 -8.82
C GLN A 161 -20.18 -12.23 -8.69
N VAL A 162 -20.29 -12.73 -7.45
CA VAL A 162 -20.56 -14.15 -7.17
C VAL A 162 -21.66 -14.37 -6.12
N GLY A 163 -22.30 -13.30 -5.64
CA GLY A 163 -23.32 -13.36 -4.60
C GLY A 163 -22.76 -13.05 -3.21
N SER A 164 -23.66 -12.78 -2.26
CA SER A 164 -23.31 -12.35 -0.90
C SER A 164 -22.46 -13.38 -0.14
N GLY A 165 -21.56 -12.88 0.70
CA GLY A 165 -20.75 -13.69 1.62
C GLY A 165 -19.35 -14.05 1.12
N TRP A 166 -18.97 -13.60 -0.09
CA TRP A 166 -17.66 -13.86 -0.66
C TRP A 166 -16.77 -12.62 -0.59
N VAL A 167 -15.62 -12.76 0.06
CA VAL A 167 -14.59 -11.72 0.16
C VAL A 167 -13.25 -12.37 -0.17
N ASP A 168 -12.53 -11.82 -1.15
CA ASP A 168 -11.13 -12.22 -1.39
C ASP A 168 -10.23 -11.39 -0.48
N VAL A 169 -9.25 -12.01 0.18
CA VAL A 169 -8.32 -11.31 1.08
C VAL A 169 -6.89 -11.59 0.65
N PHE A 170 -6.13 -10.53 0.42
CA PHE A 170 -4.71 -10.57 0.07
C PHE A 170 -3.89 -9.99 1.21
N TYR A 171 -2.82 -10.70 1.57
CA TYR A 171 -1.87 -10.29 2.58
C TYR A 171 -0.58 -9.88 1.89
N MET A 172 -0.11 -8.68 2.17
CA MET A 172 1.17 -8.20 1.68
C MET A 172 2.08 -7.88 2.85
N LEU A 173 3.25 -8.50 2.84
CA LEU A 173 4.36 -8.07 3.65
C LEU A 173 5.11 -7.00 2.88
N SER A 174 5.31 -5.85 3.50
CA SER A 174 6.17 -4.81 2.96
C SER A 174 7.64 -5.20 3.14
N ALA A 175 8.13 -6.05 2.24
CA ALA A 175 9.55 -6.19 1.92
C ALA A 175 9.69 -5.71 0.47
N PHE A 176 10.10 -4.46 0.26
CA PHE A 176 10.29 -3.93 -1.09
C PHE A 176 11.64 -4.38 -1.64
N PHE A 177 11.63 -4.94 -2.84
CA PHE A 177 12.81 -5.20 -3.69
C PHE A 177 12.63 -4.49 -5.04
#